data_AF-I3Z5L4-F1
#
_entry.id   AF-I3Z5L4-F1
#
_cell.length_a   1.000
_cell.length_b   1.000
_cell.length_c   1.000
_cell.angle_alpha   90.00
_cell.angle_beta   90.00
_cell.angle_gamma   90.00
#
_symmetry.space_group_name_H-M   'P 1'
#
loop_
_entity.id
_entity.type
_entity.pdbx_description
1 polymer ?
#
loop_
_entity_poly.entity_id
_entity_poly.type
_entity_poly.pdbx_seq_one_letter_code
_entity_poly.pdbx_strand_id
1 'polypeptide(L)'
;MFDGPDYPKSLDESVFEEWLELGRNSKIPYAYLMIIWDELYAAYSPEYVEDRKDLQQYTRYGQGPDHHLLVAAYDLYSETRVI
;
A
#
# COMPACT_ATOMS: atom_id res chain seq x y z
N MET A 1 -13.00 0.25 2.41
CA MET A 1 -11.96 -0.07 1.39
C MET A 1 -11.19 -1.28 1.89
N PHE A 2 -10.72 -2.19 1.03
CA PHE A 2 -10.18 -3.50 1.48
C PHE A 2 -11.16 -4.32 2.33
N ASP A 3 -12.35 -4.60 1.78
CA ASP A 3 -13.38 -5.37 2.45
C ASP A 3 -13.49 -6.77 1.81
N GLY A 4 -13.39 -7.83 2.62
CA GLY A 4 -13.56 -9.22 2.15
C GLY A 4 -12.52 -10.22 2.68
N PRO A 5 -12.67 -11.51 2.32
CA PRO A 5 -11.81 -12.59 2.82
C PRO A 5 -10.39 -12.55 2.25
N ASP A 6 -10.16 -11.78 1.19
CA ASP A 6 -8.85 -11.64 0.54
C ASP A 6 -7.91 -10.68 1.29
N TYR A 7 -8.41 -9.99 2.32
CA TYR A 7 -7.67 -9.02 3.11
C TYR A 7 -7.65 -9.42 4.59
N PRO A 8 -6.50 -9.26 5.27
CA PRO A 8 -6.38 -9.65 6.68
C PRO A 8 -7.22 -8.78 7.61
N LYS A 9 -7.49 -7.53 7.23
CA LYS A 9 -8.30 -6.57 7.97
C LYS A 9 -8.96 -5.57 7.03
N SER A 10 -10.08 -4.97 7.44
CA SER A 10 -10.62 -3.82 6.72
C SER A 10 -9.76 -2.58 6.92
N LEU A 11 -9.61 -1.78 5.87
CA LEU A 11 -8.95 -0.47 5.93
C LEU A 11 -10.03 0.61 5.76
N ASP A 12 -10.09 1.53 6.73
CA ASP A 12 -11.04 2.64 6.64
C ASP A 12 -10.72 3.50 5.40
N GLU A 13 -11.75 3.85 4.64
CA GLU A 13 -11.61 4.65 3.44
C GLU A 13 -11.02 6.02 3.74
N SER A 14 -11.39 6.63 4.87
CA SER A 14 -10.85 7.94 5.29
C SER A 14 -9.35 7.88 5.54
N VAL A 15 -8.85 6.77 6.11
CA VAL A 15 -7.42 6.55 6.35
C VAL A 15 -6.68 6.36 5.04
N PHE A 16 -7.27 5.61 4.11
CA PHE A 16 -6.69 5.42 2.78
C PHE A 16 -6.60 6.75 2.01
N GLU A 17 -7.66 7.56 2.02
CA GLU A 17 -7.67 8.88 1.38
C GLU A 17 -6.61 9.81 1.98
N GLU A 18 -6.46 9.82 3.31
CA GLU A 18 -5.39 10.57 3.98
C GLU A 18 -4.00 10.15 3.46
N TRP A 19 -3.76 8.85 3.27
CA TRP A 19 -2.48 8.38 2.74
C TRP A 19 -2.25 8.79 1.29
N LEU A 20 -3.28 8.79 0.45
CA LEU A 20 -3.19 9.30 -0.92
C LEU A 20 -2.85 10.80 -0.93
N GLU A 21 -3.55 11.59 -0.12
CA GLU A 21 -3.32 13.03 0.00
C GLU A 21 -1.90 13.33 0.49
N LEU A 22 -1.40 12.61 1.50
CA LEU A 22 -0.05 12.77 2.02
C LEU A 22 1.02 12.45 0.96
N GLY A 23 0.83 11.38 0.18
CA GLY A 23 1.73 11.02 -0.91
C GLY A 23 1.80 12.11 -1.99
N ARG A 24 0.63 12.63 -2.41
CA ARG A 24 0.53 13.66 -3.45
C ARG A 24 1.06 15.03 -3.00
N ASN A 25 0.91 15.36 -1.73
CA ASN A 25 1.38 16.62 -1.15
C ASN A 25 2.82 16.56 -0.64
N SER A 26 3.48 15.40 -0.76
CA SER A 26 4.89 15.24 -0.39
C SER A 26 5.78 16.14 -1.24
N LYS A 27 6.86 16.65 -0.64
CA LYS A 27 7.92 17.35 -1.38
C LYS A 27 8.75 16.42 -2.26
N ILE A 28 8.76 15.13 -1.91
CA ILE A 28 9.39 14.07 -2.69
C ILE A 28 8.36 13.61 -3.74
N PRO A 29 8.72 13.49 -5.02
CA PRO A 29 7.78 13.18 -6.10
C PRO A 29 7.47 11.68 -6.14
N TYR A 30 6.86 11.15 -5.08
CA TYR A 30 6.40 9.77 -5.06
C TYR A 30 5.38 9.53 -6.18
N ALA A 31 5.55 8.42 -6.88
CA ALA A 31 4.63 8.01 -7.94
C ALA A 31 3.63 6.97 -7.46
N TYR A 32 3.98 6.20 -6.43
CA TYR A 32 3.15 5.10 -5.95
C TYR A 32 2.95 5.13 -4.44
N LEU A 33 1.75 4.78 -4.00
CA LEU A 33 1.41 4.42 -2.64
C LEU A 33 1.29 2.90 -2.56
N MET A 34 2.04 2.30 -1.65
CA MET A 34 1.99 0.89 -1.32
C MET A 34 1.25 0.70 0.00
N ILE A 35 0.32 -0.25 0.01
CA ILE A 35 -0.37 -0.68 1.22
C ILE A 35 0.30 -1.96 1.69
N ILE A 36 1.06 -1.84 2.78
CA ILE A 36 1.79 -2.95 3.39
C ILE A 36 0.99 -3.48 4.56
N TRP A 37 0.83 -4.79 4.64
CA TRP A 37 0.36 -5.48 5.83
C TRP A 37 1.56 -5.89 6.68
N ASP A 38 1.59 -5.41 7.91
CA ASP A 38 2.49 -5.91 8.94
C ASP A 38 1.78 -7.00 9.75
N GLU A 39 2.26 -8.25 9.60
CA GLU A 39 1.71 -9.39 10.31
C GLU A 39 1.94 -9.34 11.83
N LEU A 40 3.05 -8.74 12.27
CA LEU A 40 3.41 -8.68 13.68
C LEU A 40 2.52 -7.70 14.44
N TYR A 41 2.26 -6.53 13.86
CA TYR A 41 1.40 -5.51 14.46
C TYR A 41 -0.08 -5.64 14.05
N ALA A 42 -0.39 -6.54 13.11
CA ALA A 42 -1.72 -6.73 12.54
C ALA A 42 -2.33 -5.38 12.07
N ALA A 43 -1.51 -4.61 11.36
CA ALA A 43 -1.83 -3.26 10.94
C ALA A 43 -1.37 -3.00 9.50
N TYR A 44 -2.09 -2.12 8.82
CA TYR A 44 -1.65 -1.59 7.53
C TYR A 44 -0.73 -0.39 7.74
N SER A 45 0.27 -0.26 6.88
CA SER A 45 1.10 0.93 6.77
C SER A 45 1.19 1.42 5.32
N PRO A 46 1.26 2.75 5.12
CA PRO A 46 1.56 3.32 3.82
C PRO A 46 3.08 3.35 3.62
N GLU A 47 3.53 2.87 2.47
CA GLU A 47 4.89 3.09 1.97
C GLU A 47 4.83 3.85 0.65
N TYR A 48 5.76 4.78 0.43
CA TYR A 48 5.74 5.65 -0.74
C TYR A 48 7.01 5.45 -1.56
N VAL A 49 6.86 5.23 -2.87
CA VAL A 49 7.99 4.98 -3.77
C VAL A 49 7.89 5.80 -5.05
N GLU A 50 9.04 6.16 -5.60
CA GLU A 50 9.16 6.92 -6.84
C GLU A 50 9.11 6.01 -8.08
N ASP A 51 9.68 4.80 -7.99
CA ASP A 51 9.83 3.90 -9.12
C ASP A 51 8.97 2.63 -8.98
N ARG A 52 8.38 2.20 -10.10
CA ARG A 52 7.58 0.96 -10.16
C ARG A 52 8.42 -0.29 -9.82
N LYS A 53 9.73 -0.23 -10.02
CA LYS A 53 10.65 -1.33 -9.71
C LYS A 53 10.73 -1.60 -8.22
N ASP A 54 10.53 -0.57 -7.40
CA ASP A 54 10.59 -0.69 -5.94
C ASP A 54 9.40 -1.47 -5.39
N LEU A 55 8.26 -1.43 -6.11
CA LEU A 55 7.11 -2.29 -5.81
C LEU A 55 7.46 -3.78 -5.83
N GLN A 56 8.43 -4.20 -6.65
CA GLN A 56 8.82 -5.60 -6.81
C GLN A 56 9.74 -6.10 -5.69
N GLN A 57 10.25 -5.19 -4.85
CA GLN A 57 11.12 -5.56 -3.73
C GLN A 57 10.34 -6.16 -2.56
N TYR A 58 9.02 -5.97 -2.53
CA TYR A 58 8.15 -6.48 -1.48
C TYR A 58 7.47 -7.77 -1.90
N THR A 59 7.50 -8.76 -1.00
CA THR A 59 6.73 -9.99 -1.15
C THR A 59 5.24 -9.66 -1.08
N ARG A 60 4.46 -10.22 -2.01
CA ARG A 60 3.01 -10.00 -2.03
C ARG A 60 2.33 -10.81 -0.94
N TYR A 61 1.23 -10.25 -0.42
CA TYR A 61 0.37 -10.95 0.53
C TYR A 61 -0.06 -12.32 -0.04
N GLY A 62 0.13 -13.37 0.75
CA GLY A 62 -0.14 -14.76 0.36
C GLY A 62 0.93 -15.46 -0.49
N GLN A 63 2.05 -14.80 -0.80
CA GLN A 63 3.11 -15.37 -1.66
C GLN A 63 4.43 -15.70 -0.94
N GLY A 64 4.54 -15.46 0.37
CA GLY A 64 5.73 -15.82 1.13
C GLY A 64 5.56 -15.65 2.64
N PRO A 65 6.57 -16.05 3.44
CA PRO A 65 6.55 -16.01 4.90
C PRO A 65 7.04 -14.68 5.49
N ASP A 66 7.12 -13.62 4.69
CA ASP A 66 7.61 -12.31 5.14
C ASP A 66 6.61 -11.63 6.08
N HIS A 67 7.11 -10.87 7.04
CA HIS A 67 6.27 -10.14 7.99
C HIS A 67 5.67 -8.84 7.43
N HIS A 68 6.29 -8.29 6.39
CA HIS A 68 5.81 -7.09 5.68
C HIS A 68 5.40 -7.51 4.27
N LEU A 69 4.10 -7.48 4.01
CA LEU A 69 3.52 -8.03 2.81
C LEU A 69 2.83 -6.94 2.00
N LEU A 70 3.13 -6.84 0.71
CA LEU A 70 2.45 -5.92 -0.19
C LEU A 70 1.04 -6.43 -0.49
N VAL A 71 0.03 -5.67 -0.07
CA VAL A 71 -1.40 -6.00 -0.26
C VAL A 71 -1.94 -5.37 -1.53
N ALA A 72 -1.58 -4.11 -1.77
CA ALA A 72 -1.95 -3.37 -2.96
C ALA A 72 -0.97 -2.23 -3.21
N ALA A 73 -0.93 -1.75 -4.45
CA ALA A 73 -0.24 -0.52 -4.79
C ALA A 73 -1.13 0.34 -5.70
N TYR A 74 -1.03 1.65 -5.53
CA TYR A 74 -1.81 2.67 -6.25
C TYR A 74 -0.88 3.68 -6.88
N ASP A 75 -1.22 4.13 -8.09
CA ASP A 75 -0.58 5.26 -8.73
C ASP A 75 -1.13 6.56 -8.13
N LEU A 76 -0.26 7.42 -7.61
CA LEU A 76 -0.65 8.67 -6.94
C LEU A 76 -1.15 9.76 -7.91
N TYR A 77 -0.87 9.63 -9.21
CA TYR A 77 -1.31 10.58 -10.22
C TYR A 77 -2.67 10.21 -10.80
N SER A 78 -2.91 8.93 -11.06
CA SER A 78 -4.19 8.45 -11.61
C SER A 78 -5.15 7.87 -10.58
N GLU A 79 -4.71 7.70 -9.32
CA GLU A 79 -5.48 7.07 -8.22
C GLU A 79 -5.94 5.64 -8.55
N THR A 80 -5.31 5.00 -9.53
CA THR A 80 -5.66 3.66 -9.98
C THR A 80 -4.80 2.61 -9.28
N ARG A 81 -5.42 1.46 -8.99
CA ARG A 81 -4.71 0.30 -8.46
C ARG A 81 -3.83 -0.33 -9.55
N VAL A 82 -2.56 -0.55 -9.25
CA VAL A 82 -1.56 -1.11 -10.18
C VAL A 82 -1.15 -2.55 -9.86
N ILE A 83 -1.43 -3.05 -8.65
CA ILE A 83 -1.19 -4.42 -8.17
C ILE A 83 -2.38 -4.91 -7.37
#